data_AF-A0A0P8AH97-F1
#
_entry.id   AF-A0A0P8AH97-F1
#
_cell.length_a   1.000
_cell.length_b   1.000
_cell.length_c   1.000
_cell.angle_alpha   90.00
_cell.angle_beta   90.00
_cell.angle_gamma   90.00
#
_symmetry.space_group_name_H-M   'P 1'
#
loop_
_entity.id
_entity.type
_entity.pdbx_description
1 polymer ?
#
loop_
_entity_poly.entity_id
_entity_poly.type
_entity_poly.pdbx_seq_one_letter_code
_entity_poly.pdbx_strand_id
1 'polypeptide(L)'
;MNILKKYLAPWAIPNENIPLNIVWNPNEEIQEIILIKPENLNIKEVFNSSYTIENDTTVKFKNFESNGYFSVELISKEIEKTEKKCDIVLEFKKDNISIEKINLSTKILRPKLELINVPENIKIIKFGDDFKVENPIRLKYKGAGEIYVQAKTSQSSELQIEIPAEISEVLIKFKSDFEMCLEELKPKYPQYEKLFVSLGNEIPSLDNIESELDVYSKIFENDMAFTKDFSEKLTWAITRNYAMLDDYIITPFIEFIRSAPIRAVRLMNPIWHVNFFKAPKFLNLKIEYYDSLNNIYEPLEISTKLSGDIEDTIDLFKLFEWETA
;
A
#
# COMPACT_ATOMS: atom_id res chain seq x y z
N MET A 1 30.57 -27.60 -14.28
CA MET A 1 29.52 -27.21 -15.26
C MET A 1 29.71 -25.75 -15.62
N ASN A 2 29.42 -25.29 -16.84
CA ASN A 2 29.56 -23.88 -17.22
C ASN A 2 28.23 -23.12 -17.06
N ILE A 3 28.11 -22.39 -15.95
CA ILE A 3 26.98 -21.48 -15.67
C ILE A 3 27.21 -20.14 -16.37
N LEU A 4 26.30 -19.78 -17.27
CA LEU A 4 26.37 -18.54 -18.04
C LEU A 4 25.73 -17.37 -17.28
N LYS A 5 24.59 -17.62 -16.62
CA LYS A 5 23.88 -16.60 -15.85
C LYS A 5 23.22 -17.24 -14.63
N LYS A 6 23.27 -16.53 -13.50
CA LYS A 6 22.51 -16.86 -12.30
C LYS A 6 21.88 -15.59 -11.75
N TYR A 7 20.63 -15.69 -11.36
CA TYR A 7 19.89 -14.60 -10.73
C TYR A 7 18.98 -15.17 -9.66
N LEU A 8 19.02 -14.56 -8.48
CA LEU A 8 18.04 -14.72 -7.42
C LEU A 8 17.68 -13.31 -6.98
N ALA A 9 16.39 -13.01 -6.82
CA ALA A 9 15.98 -11.74 -6.26
C ALA A 9 16.69 -11.53 -4.90
N PRO A 10 17.44 -10.42 -4.72
CA PRO A 10 18.31 -10.24 -3.55
C PRO A 10 17.53 -10.06 -2.26
N TRP A 11 16.29 -9.57 -2.38
CA TRP A 11 15.35 -9.42 -1.30
C TRP A 11 13.92 -9.51 -1.83
N ALA A 12 12.98 -9.71 -0.91
CA ALA A 12 11.55 -9.69 -1.14
C ALA A 12 10.80 -9.40 0.17
N ILE A 13 9.57 -8.93 0.10
CA ILE A 13 8.64 -8.92 1.25
C ILE A 13 7.85 -10.24 1.32
N PRO A 14 7.17 -10.56 2.44
CA PRO A 14 6.29 -11.73 2.52
C PRO A 14 5.31 -11.77 1.35
N ASN A 15 5.02 -12.98 0.85
CA ASN A 15 4.13 -13.22 -0.29
C ASN A 15 4.53 -12.59 -1.64
N GLU A 16 5.67 -11.89 -1.74
CA GLU A 16 6.24 -11.44 -3.01
C GLU A 16 6.90 -12.61 -3.76
N ASN A 17 6.84 -12.58 -5.10
CA ASN A 17 7.55 -13.56 -5.92
C ASN A 17 9.06 -13.32 -5.83
N ILE A 18 9.80 -14.40 -5.59
CA ILE A 18 11.25 -14.43 -5.52
C ILE A 18 11.73 -15.25 -6.73
N PRO A 19 11.96 -14.60 -7.89
CA PRO A 19 12.45 -15.28 -9.08
C PRO A 19 13.88 -15.81 -8.88
N LEU A 20 14.07 -17.09 -9.21
CA LEU A 20 15.35 -17.78 -9.28
C LEU A 20 15.55 -18.31 -10.71
N ASN A 21 16.52 -17.75 -11.43
CA ASN A 21 16.78 -18.06 -12.83
C ASN A 21 18.23 -18.51 -13.02
N ILE A 22 18.43 -19.66 -13.65
CA ILE A 22 19.76 -20.18 -14.00
C ILE A 22 19.82 -20.48 -15.50
N VAL A 23 20.92 -20.08 -16.12
CA VAL A 23 21.25 -20.37 -17.52
C VAL A 23 22.63 -21.03 -17.56
N TRP A 24 22.75 -22.13 -18.30
CA TRP A 24 23.99 -22.86 -18.50
C TRP A 24 24.24 -23.15 -19.97
N ASN A 25 25.44 -23.63 -20.28
CA ASN A 25 25.80 -24.05 -21.62
C ASN A 25 24.88 -25.21 -22.10
N PRO A 26 24.08 -25.04 -23.16
CA PRO A 26 23.16 -26.08 -23.64
C PRO A 26 23.83 -27.38 -24.13
N ASN A 27 25.16 -27.36 -24.34
CA ASN A 27 25.92 -28.56 -24.66
C ASN A 27 26.21 -29.45 -23.42
N GLU A 28 25.95 -28.93 -22.21
CA GLU A 28 26.07 -29.69 -20.97
C GLU A 28 24.70 -30.27 -20.62
N GLU A 29 24.61 -31.60 -20.68
CA GLU A 29 23.38 -32.33 -20.36
C GLU A 29 23.18 -32.45 -18.85
N ILE A 30 21.99 -32.06 -18.38
CA ILE A 30 21.59 -32.11 -16.97
C ILE A 30 20.33 -32.95 -16.87
N GLN A 31 20.33 -33.89 -15.93
CA GLN A 31 19.21 -34.79 -15.70
C GLN A 31 18.35 -34.36 -14.50
N GLU A 32 18.98 -33.77 -13.48
CA GLU A 32 18.29 -33.37 -12.25
C GLU A 32 18.92 -32.09 -11.70
N ILE A 33 18.06 -31.20 -11.19
CA ILE A 33 18.46 -30.09 -10.32
C ILE A 33 17.79 -30.32 -8.96
N ILE A 34 18.56 -30.20 -7.89
CA ILE A 34 18.05 -30.25 -6.51
C ILE A 34 18.15 -28.85 -5.91
N LEU A 35 17.00 -28.33 -5.48
CA LEU A 35 16.91 -27.11 -4.68
C LEU A 35 16.80 -27.47 -3.21
N ILE A 36 17.72 -26.96 -2.42
CA ILE A 36 17.64 -26.96 -0.96
C ILE A 36 17.33 -25.53 -0.53
N LYS A 37 16.18 -25.35 0.14
CA LYS A 37 15.65 -24.06 0.58
C LYS A 37 15.24 -24.14 2.06
N PRO A 38 15.18 -23.02 2.79
CA PRO A 38 14.60 -23.00 4.13
C PRO A 38 13.08 -23.21 4.06
N GLU A 39 12.50 -23.72 5.16
CA GLU A 39 11.07 -24.07 5.27
C GLU A 39 10.12 -22.90 5.01
N ASN A 40 10.57 -21.66 5.24
CA ASN A 40 9.75 -20.46 5.03
C ASN A 40 9.63 -20.05 3.56
N LEU A 41 10.34 -20.69 2.64
CA LEU A 41 10.19 -20.48 1.20
C LEU A 41 9.40 -21.64 0.60
N ASN A 42 8.45 -21.37 -0.28
CA ASN A 42 7.68 -22.38 -1.00
C ASN A 42 7.84 -22.19 -2.50
N ILE A 43 7.63 -23.28 -3.25
CA ILE A 43 7.54 -23.20 -4.71
C ILE A 43 6.17 -22.61 -5.04
N LYS A 44 6.15 -21.51 -5.79
CA LYS A 44 4.94 -20.95 -6.36
C LYS A 44 4.71 -21.48 -7.76
N GLU A 45 5.74 -21.37 -8.61
CA GLU A 45 5.67 -21.75 -10.01
C GLU A 45 7.02 -22.25 -10.49
N VAL A 46 7.01 -23.18 -11.45
CA VAL A 46 8.20 -23.78 -12.04
C VAL A 46 8.09 -23.70 -13.55
N PHE A 47 9.15 -23.24 -14.19
CA PHE A 47 9.23 -23.15 -15.64
C PHE A 47 10.25 -24.12 -16.18
N ASN A 48 9.97 -24.68 -17.36
CA ASN A 48 10.89 -25.53 -18.12
C ASN A 48 11.28 -26.83 -17.41
N SER A 49 10.51 -27.30 -16.42
CA SER A 49 10.73 -28.60 -15.77
C SER A 49 9.49 -29.09 -15.01
N SER A 50 9.42 -30.40 -14.83
CA SER A 50 8.57 -31.03 -13.82
C SER A 50 9.30 -31.10 -12.48
N TYR A 51 8.56 -31.10 -11.36
CA TYR A 51 9.17 -31.13 -10.03
C TYR A 51 8.46 -32.08 -9.06
N THR A 52 9.22 -32.54 -8.07
CA THR A 52 8.73 -33.32 -6.93
C THR A 52 9.31 -32.74 -5.65
N ILE A 53 8.45 -32.50 -4.65
CA ILE A 53 8.86 -32.08 -3.31
C ILE A 53 9.21 -33.35 -2.54
N GLU A 54 10.46 -33.51 -2.13
CA GLU A 54 10.87 -34.65 -1.29
C GLU A 54 10.52 -34.42 0.18
N ASN A 55 10.68 -33.17 0.63
CA ASN A 55 10.33 -32.68 1.96
C ASN A 55 10.25 -31.15 1.92
N ASP A 56 9.93 -30.52 3.06
CA ASP A 56 9.74 -29.07 3.17
C ASP A 56 10.96 -28.23 2.76
N THR A 57 12.15 -28.81 2.73
CA THR A 57 13.40 -28.10 2.39
C THR A 57 13.98 -28.50 1.05
N THR A 58 13.59 -29.65 0.49
CA THR A 58 14.25 -30.24 -0.69
C THR A 58 13.27 -30.48 -1.82
N VAL A 59 13.56 -29.90 -2.99
CA VAL A 59 12.75 -30.05 -4.21
C VAL A 59 13.65 -30.53 -5.34
N LYS A 60 13.17 -31.52 -6.10
CA LYS A 60 13.86 -32.07 -7.26
C LYS A 60 13.16 -31.66 -8.55
N PHE A 61 13.94 -31.26 -9.54
CA PHE A 61 13.46 -30.86 -10.86
C PHE A 61 14.03 -31.79 -11.93
N LYS A 62 13.17 -32.27 -12.83
CA LYS A 62 13.48 -33.23 -13.91
C LYS A 62 12.67 -32.93 -15.16
N ASN A 63 12.96 -33.65 -16.24
CA ASN A 63 12.24 -33.57 -17.52
C ASN A 63 12.23 -32.13 -18.06
N PHE A 64 13.42 -31.58 -18.26
CA PHE A 64 13.57 -30.22 -18.79
C PHE A 64 13.08 -30.16 -20.24
N GLU A 65 12.15 -29.24 -20.54
CA GLU A 65 11.59 -29.11 -21.89
C GLU A 65 12.64 -28.57 -22.88
N SER A 66 13.50 -27.67 -22.40
CA SER A 66 14.63 -27.09 -23.13
C SER A 66 15.91 -27.17 -22.27
N ASN A 67 17.00 -27.71 -22.82
CA ASN A 67 18.28 -27.70 -22.11
C ASN A 67 18.90 -26.30 -22.08
N GLY A 68 19.63 -25.96 -21.02
CA GLY A 68 20.35 -24.70 -20.87
C GLY A 68 19.65 -23.63 -20.02
N TYR A 69 18.44 -23.89 -19.52
CA TYR A 69 17.66 -22.93 -18.74
C TYR A 69 16.82 -23.59 -17.65
N PHE A 70 16.69 -22.92 -16.50
CA PHE A 70 15.77 -23.31 -15.43
C PHE A 70 15.29 -22.06 -14.70
N SER A 71 14.01 -22.02 -14.38
CA SER A 71 13.43 -20.96 -13.57
C SER A 71 12.38 -21.49 -12.60
N VAL A 72 12.39 -20.92 -11.41
CA VAL A 72 11.43 -21.20 -10.36
C VAL A 72 11.10 -19.91 -9.64
N GLU A 73 9.80 -19.69 -9.41
CA GLU A 73 9.33 -18.63 -8.53
C GLU A 73 9.15 -19.21 -7.13
N LEU A 74 9.85 -18.60 -6.17
CA LEU A 74 9.66 -18.90 -4.76
C LEU A 74 8.74 -17.85 -4.15
N ILE A 75 8.03 -18.22 -3.09
CA ILE A 75 7.25 -17.29 -2.28
C ILE A 75 7.58 -17.51 -0.82
N SER A 76 7.74 -16.42 -0.06
CA SER A 76 8.01 -16.51 1.37
C SER A 76 6.73 -16.43 2.19
N LYS A 77 6.63 -17.26 3.23
CA LYS A 77 5.63 -17.11 4.30
C LYS A 77 6.00 -15.93 5.20
N GLU A 78 5.04 -15.51 6.03
CA GLU A 78 5.25 -14.50 7.06
C GLU A 78 6.46 -14.84 7.94
N ILE A 79 7.24 -13.81 8.27
CA ILE A 79 8.39 -13.90 9.17
C ILE A 79 8.14 -13.02 10.40
N GLU A 80 8.58 -13.45 11.58
CA GLU A 80 8.38 -12.63 12.79
C GLU A 80 9.31 -11.40 12.83
N LYS A 81 10.54 -11.56 12.33
CA LYS A 81 11.58 -10.53 12.35
C LYS A 81 11.44 -9.57 11.17
N THR A 82 12.00 -8.36 11.30
CA THR A 82 12.05 -7.37 10.22
C THR A 82 12.96 -7.77 9.05
N GLU A 83 13.89 -8.69 9.29
CA GLU A 83 14.77 -9.26 8.27
C GLU A 83 15.05 -10.73 8.59
N LYS A 84 14.99 -11.59 7.57
CA LYS A 84 15.42 -12.98 7.62
C LYS A 84 16.24 -13.33 6.37
N LYS A 85 17.52 -13.65 6.56
CA LYS A 85 18.35 -14.22 5.49
C LYS A 85 17.91 -15.65 5.18
N CYS A 86 17.75 -15.95 3.90
CA CYS A 86 17.37 -17.26 3.39
C CYS A 86 18.45 -17.75 2.42
N ASP A 87 19.21 -18.74 2.86
CA ASP A 87 20.26 -19.36 2.04
C ASP A 87 19.66 -20.51 1.22
N ILE A 88 19.96 -20.53 -0.07
CA ILE A 88 19.45 -21.49 -1.05
C ILE A 88 20.64 -22.19 -1.70
N VAL A 89 20.50 -23.49 -1.94
CA VAL A 89 21.50 -24.28 -2.63
C VAL A 89 20.86 -24.95 -3.84
N LEU A 90 21.51 -24.84 -4.99
CA LEU A 90 21.20 -25.61 -6.18
C LEU A 90 22.32 -26.62 -6.42
N GLU A 91 21.95 -27.89 -6.55
CA GLU A 91 22.85 -28.98 -6.91
C GLU A 91 22.43 -29.54 -8.27
N PHE A 92 23.36 -29.53 -9.23
CA PHE A 92 23.14 -30.06 -10.58
C PHE A 92 23.69 -31.47 -10.65
N LYS A 93 22.91 -32.39 -11.21
CA LYS A 93 23.29 -33.79 -11.35
C LYS A 93 23.23 -34.28 -12.78
N LYS A 94 24.21 -35.10 -13.11
CA LYS A 94 24.29 -35.91 -14.32
C LYS A 94 24.65 -37.33 -13.91
N ASP A 95 23.89 -38.31 -14.38
CA ASP A 95 24.08 -39.73 -14.08
C ASP A 95 24.15 -40.02 -12.57
N ASN A 96 23.27 -39.36 -11.79
CA ASN A 96 23.25 -39.36 -10.32
C ASN A 96 24.49 -38.79 -9.62
N ILE A 97 25.45 -38.23 -10.36
CA ILE A 97 26.65 -37.60 -9.81
C ILE A 97 26.44 -36.09 -9.76
N SER A 98 26.79 -35.50 -8.62
CA SER A 98 26.84 -34.04 -8.43
C SER A 98 27.94 -33.45 -9.30
N ILE A 99 27.58 -32.56 -10.25
CA ILE A 99 28.53 -31.95 -11.18
C ILE A 99 28.77 -30.46 -10.91
N GLU A 100 27.88 -29.80 -10.16
CA GLU A 100 27.99 -28.39 -9.81
C GLU A 100 27.10 -28.08 -8.60
N LYS A 101 27.55 -27.16 -7.75
CA LYS A 101 26.78 -26.69 -6.60
C LYS A 101 26.86 -25.17 -6.50
N ILE A 102 25.71 -24.51 -6.49
CA ILE A 102 25.60 -23.06 -6.39
C ILE A 102 24.93 -22.70 -5.07
N ASN A 103 25.59 -21.87 -4.28
CA ASN A 103 25.01 -21.26 -3.09
C ASN A 103 24.54 -19.86 -3.44
N LEU A 104 23.30 -19.55 -3.10
CA LEU A 104 22.64 -18.26 -3.29
C LEU A 104 22.01 -17.83 -1.98
N SER A 105 21.70 -16.55 -1.85
CA SER A 105 20.99 -16.05 -0.67
C SER A 105 20.06 -14.92 -1.05
N THR A 106 18.89 -14.89 -0.44
CA THR A 106 17.95 -13.78 -0.49
C THR A 106 17.60 -13.31 0.92
N LYS A 107 17.00 -12.13 1.05
CA LYS A 107 16.50 -11.60 2.32
C LYS A 107 14.99 -11.42 2.24
N ILE A 108 14.28 -11.95 3.23
CA ILE A 108 12.88 -11.60 3.43
C ILE A 108 12.83 -10.41 4.37
N LEU A 109 12.26 -9.30 3.92
CA LEU A 109 12.17 -8.05 4.64
C LEU A 109 10.72 -7.85 5.07
N ARG A 110 10.50 -7.56 6.35
CA ARG A 110 9.17 -7.29 6.90
C ARG A 110 9.15 -5.88 7.48
N PRO A 111 8.25 -5.00 7.00
CA PRO A 111 8.05 -3.72 7.65
C PRO A 111 7.41 -3.96 9.02
N LYS A 112 7.79 -3.13 9.99
CA LYS A 112 7.26 -3.19 11.35
C LYS A 112 7.09 -1.77 11.87
N LEU A 113 5.91 -1.49 12.40
CA LEU A 113 5.64 -0.27 13.12
C LEU A 113 5.77 -0.54 14.62
N GLU A 114 6.45 0.35 15.35
CA GLU A 114 6.65 0.23 16.79
C GLU A 114 6.22 1.50 17.52
N LEU A 115 5.51 1.34 18.63
CA LEU A 115 5.24 2.42 19.58
C LEU A 115 6.49 2.66 20.43
N ILE A 116 7.06 3.86 20.32
CA ILE A 116 8.19 4.28 21.15
C ILE A 116 7.70 4.91 22.45
N ASN A 117 6.68 5.76 22.35
CA ASN A 117 6.07 6.41 23.51
C ASN A 117 4.59 6.69 23.26
N VAL A 118 3.75 6.27 24.20
CA VAL A 118 2.35 6.69 24.28
C VAL A 118 2.20 7.50 25.56
N PRO A 119 2.09 8.84 25.47
CA PRO A 119 1.93 9.66 26.65
C PRO A 119 0.55 9.44 27.28
N GLU A 120 0.46 9.58 28.60
CA GLU A 120 -0.83 9.47 29.31
C GLU A 120 -1.80 10.59 28.94
N ASN A 121 -1.27 11.77 28.58
CA ASN A 121 -2.05 12.93 28.16
C ASN A 121 -1.31 13.71 27.06
N ILE A 122 -2.02 13.96 25.97
CA ILE A 122 -1.64 14.83 24.86
C ILE A 122 -2.36 16.16 25.06
N LYS A 123 -1.60 17.26 25.03
CA LYS A 123 -2.15 18.60 25.16
C LYS A 123 -2.06 19.36 23.84
N ILE A 124 -3.17 19.91 23.40
CA ILE A 124 -3.28 20.76 22.23
C ILE A 124 -3.33 22.22 22.68
N ILE A 125 -2.49 23.06 22.10
CA ILE A 125 -2.42 24.48 22.42
C ILE A 125 -2.64 25.27 21.14
N LYS A 126 -3.58 26.22 21.16
CA LYS A 126 -3.78 27.12 20.03
C LYS A 126 -2.57 28.03 19.85
N PHE A 127 -2.00 28.04 18.65
CA PHE A 127 -0.84 28.86 18.29
C PHE A 127 -1.13 29.62 16.98
N GLY A 128 -1.71 30.81 17.11
CA GLY A 128 -2.21 31.56 15.96
C GLY A 128 -3.41 30.87 15.33
N ASP A 129 -3.30 30.55 14.04
CA ASP A 129 -4.32 29.85 13.24
C ASP A 129 -4.12 28.33 13.21
N ASP A 130 -3.09 27.80 13.88
CA ASP A 130 -2.77 26.37 13.94
C ASP A 130 -2.70 25.86 15.38
N PHE A 131 -2.46 24.56 15.53
CA PHE A 131 -2.37 23.87 16.81
C PHE A 131 -0.99 23.28 17.04
N LYS A 132 -0.43 23.55 18.22
CA LYS A 132 0.76 22.86 18.71
C LYS A 132 0.34 21.65 19.55
N VAL A 133 0.84 20.48 19.19
CA VAL A 133 0.68 19.25 19.96
C VAL A 133 1.86 19.08 20.91
N GLU A 134 1.57 19.01 22.21
CA GLU A 134 2.55 18.70 23.25
C GLU A 134 2.44 17.24 23.67
N ASN A 135 3.58 16.56 23.75
CA ASN A 135 3.70 15.12 23.97
C ASN A 135 2.93 14.32 22.92
N PRO A 136 3.36 14.33 21.64
CA PRO A 136 2.75 13.49 20.62
C PRO A 136 3.02 12.00 20.87
N ILE A 137 2.23 11.14 20.22
CA ILE A 137 2.48 9.70 20.17
C ILE A 137 3.70 9.47 19.30
N ARG A 138 4.72 8.77 19.82
CA ARG A 138 5.95 8.50 19.08
C ARG A 138 5.94 7.13 18.43
N LEU A 139 6.10 7.12 17.12
CA LEU A 139 6.14 5.92 16.29
C LEU A 139 7.52 5.74 15.65
N LYS A 140 7.92 4.49 15.44
CA LYS A 140 9.13 4.15 14.69
C LYS A 140 8.85 3.09 13.66
N TYR A 141 9.24 3.35 12.43
CA TYR A 141 9.23 2.37 11.36
C TYR A 141 10.57 1.61 11.33
N LYS A 142 10.51 0.28 11.28
CA LYS A 142 11.64 -0.62 11.12
C LYS A 142 11.42 -1.57 9.95
N GLY A 143 12.51 -2.07 9.38
CA GLY A 143 12.47 -2.99 8.24
C GLY A 143 12.47 -2.27 6.90
N ALA A 144 11.89 -2.91 5.89
CA ALA A 144 11.76 -2.36 4.54
C ALA A 144 10.41 -2.76 3.94
N GLY A 145 10.01 -2.03 2.89
CA GLY A 145 8.71 -2.18 2.25
C GLY A 145 7.76 -1.04 2.62
N GLU A 146 6.99 -0.58 1.65
CA GLU A 146 6.01 0.47 1.89
C GLU A 146 4.83 -0.09 2.70
N ILE A 147 4.37 0.65 3.71
CA ILE A 147 3.18 0.33 4.48
C ILE A 147 2.13 1.43 4.39
N TYR A 148 0.88 0.99 4.43
CA TYR A 148 -0.32 1.78 4.50
C TYR A 148 -0.88 1.67 5.91
N VAL A 149 -1.15 2.81 6.54
CA VAL A 149 -1.53 2.89 7.96
C VAL A 149 -2.93 3.50 8.08
N GLN A 150 -3.78 2.82 8.82
CA GLN A 150 -5.15 3.23 9.10
C GLN A 150 -5.38 3.25 10.61
N ALA A 151 -5.88 4.37 11.12
CA ALA A 151 -6.32 4.50 12.50
C ALA A 151 -7.84 4.30 12.62
N LYS A 152 -8.27 3.64 13.69
CA LYS A 152 -9.68 3.48 14.06
C LYS A 152 -9.84 3.75 15.54
N THR A 153 -10.96 4.33 15.95
CA THR A 153 -11.29 4.45 17.38
C THR A 153 -11.95 3.19 17.89
N SER A 154 -11.64 2.80 19.13
CA SER A 154 -12.34 1.70 19.79
C SER A 154 -13.71 2.17 20.31
N GLN A 155 -14.61 1.22 20.58
CA GLN A 155 -15.91 1.50 21.20
C GLN A 155 -15.80 2.11 22.60
N SER A 156 -14.68 1.88 23.30
CA SER A 156 -14.42 2.45 24.63
C SER A 156 -13.79 3.84 24.59
N SER A 157 -13.55 4.39 23.40
CA SER A 157 -13.03 5.75 23.22
C SER A 157 -14.12 6.79 23.46
N GLU A 158 -13.84 7.82 24.27
CA GLU A 158 -14.75 8.97 24.43
C GLU A 158 -14.67 9.93 23.24
N LEU A 159 -13.55 9.88 22.52
CA LEU A 159 -13.29 10.66 21.31
C LEU A 159 -13.36 9.77 20.07
N GLN A 160 -13.96 10.29 19.01
CA GLN A 160 -14.14 9.57 17.75
C GLN A 160 -13.31 10.23 16.64
N ILE A 161 -12.85 9.40 15.69
CA ILE A 161 -12.28 9.90 14.43
C ILE A 161 -13.45 10.20 13.49
N GLU A 162 -13.50 11.44 13.02
CA GLU A 162 -14.59 11.94 12.19
C GLU A 162 -14.02 12.68 10.97
N ILE A 163 -14.87 12.79 9.95
CA ILE A 163 -14.65 13.76 8.86
C ILE A 163 -15.34 15.05 9.31
N PRO A 164 -14.63 16.20 9.32
CA PRO A 164 -15.24 17.50 9.63
C PRO A 164 -16.52 17.75 8.84
N ALA A 165 -17.48 18.41 9.49
CA ALA A 165 -18.75 18.75 8.86
C ALA A 165 -18.53 19.62 7.62
N GLU A 166 -17.55 20.52 7.68
CA GLU A 166 -17.11 21.40 6.59
C GLU A 166 -16.70 20.59 5.37
N ILE A 167 -15.89 19.54 5.53
CA ILE A 167 -15.48 18.66 4.42
C ILE A 167 -16.70 17.97 3.82
N SER A 168 -17.62 17.49 4.66
CA SER A 168 -18.85 16.86 4.19
C SER A 168 -19.70 17.84 3.37
N GLU A 169 -19.81 19.09 3.80
CA GLU A 169 -20.48 20.16 3.05
C GLU A 169 -19.78 20.48 1.73
N VAL A 170 -18.43 20.54 1.71
CA VAL A 170 -17.66 20.73 0.46
C VAL A 170 -17.96 19.61 -0.53
N LEU A 171 -17.94 18.35 -0.08
CA LEU A 171 -18.19 17.19 -0.93
C LEU A 171 -19.62 17.18 -1.48
N ILE A 172 -20.61 17.51 -0.65
CA ILE A 172 -22.02 17.60 -1.07
C ILE A 172 -22.19 18.71 -2.12
N LYS A 173 -21.62 19.89 -1.87
CA LYS A 173 -21.74 21.03 -2.77
C LYS A 173 -21.02 20.79 -4.10
N PHE A 174 -19.79 20.26 -4.05
CA PHE A 174 -19.04 19.88 -5.24
C PHE A 174 -19.79 18.82 -6.05
N LYS A 175 -20.32 17.77 -5.39
CA LYS A 175 -21.13 16.74 -6.04
C LYS A 175 -22.36 17.33 -6.72
N SER A 176 -23.08 18.23 -6.04
CA SER A 176 -24.25 18.89 -6.62
C SER A 176 -23.91 19.74 -7.85
N ASP A 177 -22.83 20.52 -7.79
CA ASP A 177 -22.36 21.31 -8.93
C ASP A 177 -21.88 20.42 -10.10
N PHE A 178 -21.24 19.29 -9.78
CA PHE A 178 -20.79 18.32 -10.77
C PHE A 178 -21.97 17.59 -11.43
N GLU A 179 -22.96 17.14 -10.67
CA GLU A 179 -24.19 16.53 -11.21
C GLU A 179 -24.93 17.51 -12.14
N MET A 180 -25.03 18.78 -11.75
CA MET A 180 -25.62 19.81 -12.62
C MET A 180 -24.84 19.95 -13.95
N CYS A 181 -23.52 19.86 -13.90
CA CYS A 181 -22.68 19.84 -15.11
C CYS A 181 -22.98 18.62 -16.00
N LEU A 182 -23.15 17.43 -15.41
CA LEU A 182 -23.49 16.23 -16.16
C LEU A 182 -24.87 16.34 -16.81
N GLU A 183 -25.87 16.88 -16.09
CA GLU A 183 -27.22 17.11 -16.64
C GLU A 183 -27.24 18.08 -17.82
N GLU A 184 -26.34 19.08 -17.84
CA GLU A 184 -26.21 19.98 -18.99
C GLU A 184 -25.54 19.33 -20.21
N LEU A 185 -24.65 18.35 -19.99
CA LEU A 185 -23.94 17.64 -21.05
C LEU A 185 -24.77 16.51 -21.66
N LYS A 186 -25.64 15.86 -20.87
CA LYS A 186 -26.49 14.74 -21.31
C LYS A 186 -27.26 15.00 -22.61
N PRO A 187 -28.00 16.13 -22.77
CA PRO A 187 -28.72 16.40 -24.01
C PRO A 187 -27.83 16.62 -25.24
N LYS A 188 -26.59 17.08 -25.03
CA LYS A 188 -25.63 17.38 -26.11
C LYS A 188 -24.86 16.14 -26.56
N TYR A 189 -24.65 15.19 -25.65
CA TYR A 189 -23.88 13.96 -25.89
C TYR A 189 -24.65 12.69 -25.46
N PRO A 190 -25.86 12.44 -25.99
CA PRO A 190 -26.69 11.31 -25.54
C PRO A 190 -26.04 9.94 -25.77
N GLN A 191 -25.07 9.84 -26.69
CA GLN A 191 -24.29 8.62 -26.92
C GLN A 191 -23.43 8.20 -25.70
N TYR A 192 -23.20 9.11 -24.75
CA TYR A 192 -22.39 8.87 -23.54
C TYR A 192 -23.22 8.69 -22.27
N GLU A 193 -24.51 8.36 -22.37
CA GLU A 193 -25.41 8.18 -21.22
C GLU A 193 -24.83 7.26 -20.13
N LYS A 194 -24.19 6.15 -20.52
CA LYS A 194 -23.56 5.22 -19.57
C LYS A 194 -22.43 5.87 -18.76
N LEU A 195 -21.65 6.77 -19.37
CA LEU A 195 -20.60 7.52 -18.71
C LEU A 195 -21.21 8.53 -17.72
N PHE A 196 -22.30 9.19 -18.08
CA PHE A 196 -22.95 10.13 -17.15
C PHE A 196 -23.57 9.43 -15.95
N VAL A 197 -24.18 8.26 -16.15
CA VAL A 197 -24.72 7.43 -15.07
C VAL A 197 -23.61 6.93 -14.15
N SER A 198 -22.47 6.50 -14.69
CA SER A 198 -21.35 6.05 -13.85
C SER A 198 -20.69 7.17 -13.08
N LEU A 199 -20.51 8.35 -13.68
CA LEU A 199 -19.94 9.52 -13.02
C LEU A 199 -20.87 10.14 -11.96
N GLY A 200 -22.19 10.01 -12.13
CA GLY A 200 -23.19 10.54 -11.18
C GLY A 200 -23.49 9.63 -9.99
N ASN A 201 -23.13 8.34 -10.06
CA ASN A 201 -23.30 7.40 -8.95
C ASN A 201 -22.10 7.44 -7.98
N GLU A 202 -22.25 6.87 -6.78
CA GLU A 202 -21.13 6.69 -5.85
C GLU A 202 -19.99 5.89 -6.51
N ILE A 203 -18.76 6.23 -6.10
CA ILE A 203 -17.47 5.76 -6.63
C ILE A 203 -17.59 4.31 -7.13
N PRO A 204 -17.26 4.00 -8.40
CA PRO A 204 -17.34 2.65 -8.92
C PRO A 204 -16.58 1.68 -8.00
N SER A 205 -17.11 0.47 -7.80
CA SER A 205 -16.42 -0.52 -7.00
C SER A 205 -15.05 -0.82 -7.63
N LEU A 206 -14.03 -0.95 -6.78
CA LEU A 206 -12.64 -1.18 -7.20
C LEU A 206 -12.49 -2.36 -8.17
N ASP A 207 -13.42 -3.32 -8.12
CA ASP A 207 -13.42 -4.54 -8.93
C ASP A 207 -13.63 -4.30 -10.44
N ASN A 208 -14.20 -3.17 -10.86
CA ASN A 208 -14.50 -2.88 -12.27
C ASN A 208 -13.78 -1.65 -12.84
N ILE A 209 -13.02 -0.94 -12.01
CA ILE A 209 -12.44 0.38 -12.33
C ILE A 209 -11.52 0.32 -13.57
N GLU A 210 -10.66 -0.69 -13.72
CA GLU A 210 -9.72 -0.75 -14.86
C GLU A 210 -10.44 -0.86 -16.22
N SER A 211 -11.49 -1.68 -16.27
CA SER A 211 -12.26 -1.89 -17.50
C SER A 211 -13.09 -0.66 -17.88
N GLU A 212 -13.59 0.07 -16.89
CA GLU A 212 -14.34 1.31 -17.10
C GLU A 212 -13.42 2.47 -17.48
N LEU A 213 -12.23 2.58 -16.88
CA LEU A 213 -11.25 3.61 -17.19
C LEU A 213 -10.73 3.52 -18.63
N ASP A 214 -10.52 2.32 -19.18
CA ASP A 214 -10.11 2.15 -20.59
C ASP A 214 -11.20 2.63 -21.55
N VAL A 215 -12.47 2.34 -21.24
CA VAL A 215 -13.61 2.82 -22.02
C VAL A 215 -13.74 4.34 -21.96
N TYR A 216 -13.56 4.93 -20.77
CA TYR A 216 -13.64 6.39 -20.61
C TYR A 216 -12.47 7.09 -21.30
N SER A 217 -11.26 6.56 -21.17
CA SER A 217 -10.06 7.10 -21.83
C SER A 217 -10.26 7.16 -23.34
N LYS A 218 -10.81 6.11 -23.95
CA LYS A 218 -11.14 6.09 -25.38
C LYS A 218 -12.19 7.12 -25.77
N ILE A 219 -13.17 7.39 -24.92
CA ILE A 219 -14.17 8.45 -25.18
C ILE A 219 -13.49 9.82 -25.21
N PHE A 220 -12.64 10.10 -24.21
CA PHE A 220 -11.92 11.38 -24.11
C PHE A 220 -10.86 11.57 -25.22
N GLU A 221 -10.24 10.49 -25.69
CA GLU A 221 -9.27 10.57 -26.79
C GLU A 221 -9.94 10.79 -28.15
N ASN A 222 -11.10 10.17 -28.39
CA ASN A 222 -11.72 10.13 -29.72
C ASN A 222 -12.76 11.24 -29.97
N ASP A 223 -13.33 11.84 -28.93
CA ASP A 223 -14.26 12.97 -29.06
C ASP A 223 -13.70 14.22 -28.37
N MET A 224 -12.91 14.99 -29.12
CA MET A 224 -12.32 16.24 -28.63
C MET A 224 -13.39 17.29 -28.29
N ALA A 225 -14.55 17.27 -28.96
CA ALA A 225 -15.61 18.25 -28.69
C ALA A 225 -16.25 17.95 -27.33
N PHE A 226 -16.60 16.69 -27.07
CA PHE A 226 -17.05 16.24 -25.76
C PHE A 226 -16.01 16.52 -24.68
N THR A 227 -14.75 16.17 -24.92
CA THR A 227 -13.67 16.34 -23.94
C THR A 227 -13.48 17.79 -23.53
N LYS A 228 -13.52 18.70 -24.49
CA LYS A 228 -13.44 20.13 -24.22
C LYS A 228 -14.62 20.60 -23.36
N ASP A 229 -15.84 20.28 -23.77
CA ASP A 229 -17.05 20.67 -23.05
C ASP A 229 -17.10 20.08 -21.64
N PHE A 230 -16.74 18.81 -21.48
CA PHE A 230 -16.63 18.14 -20.20
C PHE A 230 -15.58 18.81 -19.31
N SER A 231 -14.39 19.09 -19.86
CA SER A 231 -13.31 19.74 -19.12
C SER A 231 -13.68 21.16 -18.69
N GLU A 232 -14.37 21.92 -19.54
CA GLU A 232 -14.87 23.26 -19.19
C GLU A 232 -15.87 23.21 -18.04
N LYS A 233 -16.81 22.25 -18.07
CA LYS A 233 -17.80 22.05 -17.01
C LYS A 233 -17.19 21.56 -15.70
N LEU A 234 -16.28 20.58 -15.77
CA LEU A 234 -15.53 20.11 -14.60
C LEU A 234 -14.68 21.24 -13.99
N THR A 235 -14.00 22.01 -14.84
CA THR A 235 -13.21 23.17 -14.39
C THR A 235 -14.11 24.19 -13.70
N TRP A 236 -15.31 24.45 -14.23
CA TRP A 236 -16.27 25.33 -13.58
C TRP A 236 -16.70 24.81 -12.21
N ALA A 237 -17.04 23.52 -12.08
CA ALA A 237 -17.43 22.91 -10.80
C ALA A 237 -16.31 22.97 -9.76
N ILE A 238 -15.07 22.69 -10.17
CA ILE A 238 -13.87 22.82 -9.33
C ILE A 238 -13.67 24.28 -8.93
N THR A 239 -13.67 25.22 -9.88
CA THR A 239 -13.38 26.64 -9.62
C THR A 239 -14.42 27.27 -8.71
N ARG A 240 -15.70 26.91 -8.86
CA ARG A 240 -16.81 27.37 -8.01
C ARG A 240 -16.64 26.93 -6.55
N ASN A 241 -15.99 25.80 -6.33
CA ASN A 241 -15.74 25.22 -5.02
C ASN A 241 -14.27 25.37 -4.57
N TYR A 242 -13.44 26.08 -5.33
CA TYR A 242 -11.98 26.05 -5.16
C TYR A 242 -11.54 26.47 -3.76
N ALA A 243 -12.02 27.60 -3.23
CA ALA A 243 -11.63 28.05 -1.89
C ALA A 243 -11.94 26.99 -0.81
N MET A 244 -13.12 26.37 -0.89
CA MET A 244 -13.53 25.30 0.03
C MET A 244 -12.70 24.01 -0.17
N LEU A 245 -12.44 23.62 -1.42
CA LEU A 245 -11.57 22.48 -1.72
C LEU A 245 -10.13 22.74 -1.24
N ASP A 246 -9.63 23.95 -1.42
CA ASP A 246 -8.28 24.37 -1.06
C ASP A 246 -8.09 24.32 0.45
N ASP A 247 -8.99 24.93 1.21
CA ASP A 247 -8.91 25.03 2.67
C ASP A 247 -9.13 23.67 3.37
N TYR A 248 -10.09 22.87 2.91
CA TYR A 248 -10.53 21.69 3.65
C TYR A 248 -10.05 20.34 3.09
N ILE A 249 -9.53 20.30 1.86
CA ILE A 249 -9.10 19.04 1.23
C ILE A 249 -7.65 19.14 0.75
N ILE A 250 -7.34 20.10 -0.12
CA ILE A 250 -6.03 20.19 -0.78
C ILE A 250 -4.95 20.57 0.22
N THR A 251 -5.14 21.62 1.02
CA THR A 251 -4.15 22.05 2.02
C THR A 251 -3.88 20.97 3.07
N PRO A 252 -4.90 20.38 3.72
CA PRO A 252 -4.70 19.26 4.63
C PRO A 252 -3.99 18.07 3.97
N PHE A 253 -4.31 17.76 2.71
CA PHE A 253 -3.61 16.72 1.95
C PHE A 253 -2.13 17.03 1.69
N ILE A 254 -1.79 18.27 1.38
CA ILE A 254 -0.41 18.70 1.19
C ILE A 254 0.35 18.71 2.52
N GLU A 255 -0.26 19.21 3.61
CA GLU A 255 0.30 19.13 4.96
C GLU A 255 0.55 17.69 5.37
N PHE A 256 -0.41 16.82 5.08
CA PHE A 256 -0.31 15.40 5.28
C PHE A 256 0.88 14.78 4.54
N ILE A 257 1.03 15.05 3.22
CA ILE A 257 2.17 14.58 2.43
C ILE A 257 3.49 15.09 3.02
N ARG A 258 3.52 16.34 3.49
CA ARG A 258 4.72 16.94 4.11
C ARG A 258 5.01 16.37 5.50
N SER A 259 3.98 16.00 6.23
CA SER A 259 4.09 15.42 7.57
C SER A 259 4.55 13.98 7.55
N ALA A 260 4.37 13.27 6.42
CA ALA A 260 4.84 11.90 6.20
C ALA A 260 6.37 11.88 6.29
N PRO A 261 6.95 11.53 7.44
CA PRO A 261 8.36 11.77 7.75
C PRO A 261 9.24 10.62 7.25
N ILE A 262 8.62 9.54 6.79
CA ILE A 262 9.29 8.33 6.31
C ILE A 262 8.62 7.96 4.98
N ARG A 263 9.37 8.00 3.87
CA ARG A 263 8.87 7.66 2.52
C ARG A 263 8.17 6.30 2.43
N ALA A 264 8.48 5.39 3.36
CA ALA A 264 7.93 4.04 3.42
C ALA A 264 6.61 3.93 4.21
N VAL A 265 6.09 5.01 4.81
CA VAL A 265 4.84 4.97 5.57
C VAL A 265 3.82 5.93 4.97
N ARG A 266 2.66 5.42 4.56
CA ARG A 266 1.55 6.20 4.03
C ARG A 266 0.35 6.05 4.94
N LEU A 267 -0.12 7.11 5.59
CA LEU A 267 -1.42 7.03 6.25
C LEU A 267 -2.52 7.11 5.17
N MET A 268 -3.61 6.38 5.38
CA MET A 268 -4.64 6.25 4.35
C MET A 268 -5.58 7.44 4.25
N ASN A 269 -5.71 8.23 5.31
CA ASN A 269 -6.72 9.27 5.36
C ASN A 269 -6.16 10.60 5.90
N PRO A 270 -5.96 11.59 5.01
CA PRO A 270 -5.42 12.90 5.37
C PRO A 270 -6.47 13.83 6.00
N ILE A 271 -7.77 13.53 5.86
CA ILE A 271 -8.88 14.39 6.28
C ILE A 271 -9.51 13.92 7.61
N TRP A 272 -8.91 12.93 8.27
CA TRP A 272 -9.41 12.45 9.56
C TRP A 272 -9.01 13.38 10.69
N HIS A 273 -10.02 13.76 11.47
CA HIS A 273 -9.86 14.65 12.60
C HIS A 273 -10.31 13.98 13.89
N VAL A 274 -9.81 14.51 15.00
CA VAL A 274 -10.27 14.17 16.36
C VAL A 274 -10.69 15.44 17.07
N ASN A 275 -11.89 15.41 17.63
CA ASN A 275 -12.38 16.49 18.50
C ASN A 275 -11.59 16.51 19.81
N PHE A 276 -11.24 17.70 20.30
CA PHE A 276 -10.63 17.85 21.61
C PHE A 276 -11.36 18.90 22.44
N PHE A 277 -11.26 18.75 23.77
CA PHE A 277 -12.00 19.54 24.74
C PHE A 277 -11.07 20.07 25.80
N LYS A 278 -11.51 21.11 26.53
CA LYS A 278 -10.73 21.64 27.67
C LYS A 278 -10.52 20.59 28.77
N ALA A 279 -11.55 19.79 29.03
CA ALA A 279 -11.45 18.64 29.93
C ALA A 279 -10.81 17.45 29.19
N PRO A 280 -9.81 16.77 29.78
CA PRO A 280 -9.22 15.59 29.17
C PRO A 280 -10.26 14.48 28.95
N LYS A 281 -10.33 13.96 27.72
CA LYS A 281 -11.16 12.81 27.35
C LYS A 281 -10.29 11.67 26.84
N PHE A 282 -10.73 10.44 27.05
CA PHE A 282 -10.00 9.26 26.60
C PHE A 282 -10.09 9.08 25.08
N LEU A 283 -8.91 8.89 24.48
CA LEU A 283 -8.73 8.51 23.09
C LEU A 283 -8.10 7.12 23.04
N ASN A 284 -8.85 6.15 22.51
CA ASN A 284 -8.37 4.80 22.29
C ASN A 284 -8.32 4.53 20.78
N LEU A 285 -7.10 4.42 20.24
CA LEU A 285 -6.84 4.19 18.82
C LEU A 285 -6.30 2.79 18.61
N LYS A 286 -6.81 2.15 17.56
CA LYS A 286 -6.23 0.96 16.94
C LYS A 286 -5.60 1.37 15.62
N ILE A 287 -4.29 1.20 15.50
CA ILE A 287 -3.54 1.47 14.28
C ILE A 287 -3.32 0.16 13.55
N GLU A 288 -4.06 -0.03 12.46
CA GLU A 288 -3.91 -1.16 11.54
C GLU A 288 -2.98 -0.76 10.41
N TYR A 289 -2.14 -1.68 9.95
CA TYR A 289 -1.28 -1.42 8.80
C TYR A 289 -1.01 -2.66 7.97
N TYR A 290 -0.78 -2.42 6.69
CA TYR A 290 -0.54 -3.46 5.68
C TYR A 290 0.45 -2.95 4.62
N ASP A 291 1.03 -3.84 3.83
CA ASP A 291 1.96 -3.45 2.74
C ASP A 291 1.31 -3.43 1.36
N SER A 292 2.10 -3.15 0.31
CA SER A 292 1.64 -3.13 -1.08
C SER A 292 1.11 -4.47 -1.63
N LEU A 293 1.34 -5.57 -0.92
CA LEU A 293 0.78 -6.90 -1.25
C LEU A 293 -0.41 -7.27 -0.35
N ASN A 294 -0.93 -6.31 0.43
CA ASN A 294 -2.01 -6.49 1.40
C ASN A 294 -1.68 -7.48 2.52
N ASN A 295 -0.40 -7.69 2.83
CA ASN A 295 -0.04 -8.42 4.04
C ASN A 295 -0.44 -7.59 5.26
N ILE A 296 -1.32 -8.14 6.10
CA ILE A 296 -1.80 -7.45 7.31
C ILE A 296 -0.84 -7.74 8.47
N TYR A 297 -0.45 -6.69 9.18
CA TYR A 297 0.45 -6.78 10.33
C TYR A 297 -0.28 -6.61 11.66
N GLU A 298 0.40 -6.98 12.75
CA GLU A 298 -0.15 -6.84 14.10
C GLU A 298 -0.45 -5.38 14.41
N PRO A 299 -1.70 -5.04 14.79
CA PRO A 299 -2.10 -3.66 15.03
C PRO A 299 -1.48 -3.10 16.31
N LEU A 300 -1.34 -1.78 16.36
CA LEU A 300 -0.89 -1.07 17.56
C LEU A 300 -2.09 -0.49 18.29
N GLU A 301 -2.22 -0.83 19.57
CA GLU A 301 -3.25 -0.29 20.44
C GLU A 301 -2.67 0.88 21.25
N ILE A 302 -3.33 2.04 21.17
CA ILE A 302 -2.91 3.29 21.80
C ILE A 302 -4.06 3.73 22.72
N SER A 303 -3.73 4.00 23.98
CA SER A 303 -4.67 4.59 24.93
C SER A 303 -4.03 5.82 25.56
N THR A 304 -4.68 6.96 25.40
CA THR A 304 -4.21 8.26 25.91
C THR A 304 -5.40 9.15 26.27
N LYS A 305 -5.13 10.30 26.86
CA LYS A 305 -6.11 11.39 27.01
C LYS A 305 -5.75 12.53 26.09
N LEU A 306 -6.75 13.18 25.51
CA LEU A 306 -6.58 14.37 24.70
C LEU A 306 -7.27 15.55 25.39
N SER A 307 -6.57 16.68 25.50
CA SER A 307 -7.11 17.92 26.02
C SER A 307 -6.57 19.13 25.28
N GLY A 308 -7.36 20.21 25.23
CA GLY A 308 -6.96 21.49 24.65
C GLY A 308 -7.02 22.65 25.65
N ASP A 309 -6.44 23.79 25.27
CA ASP A 309 -6.74 25.08 25.91
C ASP A 309 -8.08 25.67 25.44
N ILE A 310 -8.53 25.27 24.25
CA ILE A 310 -9.86 25.51 23.69
C ILE A 310 -10.56 24.18 23.36
N GLU A 311 -11.78 24.27 22.81
CA GLU A 311 -12.49 23.13 22.22
C GLU A 311 -12.49 23.34 20.71
N ASP A 312 -12.00 22.36 19.97
CA ASP A 312 -11.86 22.42 18.51
C ASP A 312 -11.58 21.01 17.96
N THR A 313 -11.22 20.92 16.68
CA THR A 313 -10.76 19.69 16.02
C THR A 313 -9.28 19.79 15.62
N ILE A 314 -8.61 18.64 15.53
CA ILE A 314 -7.24 18.57 15.01
C ILE A 314 -7.12 17.42 14.04
N ASP A 315 -6.30 17.59 13.00
CA ASP A 315 -5.91 16.49 12.12
C ASP A 315 -5.28 15.35 12.93
N LEU A 316 -5.76 14.13 12.72
CA LEU A 316 -5.30 12.95 13.44
C LEU A 316 -3.79 12.74 13.24
N PHE A 317 -3.27 13.03 12.04
CA PHE A 317 -1.85 12.82 11.74
C PHE A 317 -0.93 13.72 12.59
N LYS A 318 -1.40 14.90 13.03
CA LYS A 318 -0.66 15.83 13.89
C LYS A 318 -0.44 15.28 15.30
N LEU A 319 -1.19 14.25 15.71
CA LEU A 319 -1.00 13.57 17.00
C LEU A 319 0.22 12.63 17.00
N PHE A 320 0.79 12.33 15.83
CA PHE A 320 1.93 11.43 15.70
C PHE A 320 3.24 12.18 15.42
N GLU A 321 4.28 11.79 16.13
CA GLU A 321 5.67 12.13 15.84
C GLU A 321 6.40 10.85 15.44
N TRP A 322 7.18 10.90 14.37
CA TRP A 322 7.83 9.72 13.85
C TRP A 322 9.35 9.85 14.00
N GLU A 323 9.95 8.83 14.61
CA GLU A 323 11.39 8.72 14.66
C GLU A 323 11.93 8.24 13.30
N THR A 324 12.78 9.05 12.69
CA THR A 324 13.60 8.61 11.55
C THR A 324 14.62 7.58 12.03
N ALA A 325 14.77 6.49 11.29
CA ALA A 325 15.69 5.40 11.60
C ALA A 325 17.17 5.83 11.57
#